data_AF-A0A060S8E9-F1
#
_entry.id   AF-A0A060S8E9-F1
#
_cell.length_a   1.000
_cell.length_b   1.000
_cell.length_c   1.000
_cell.angle_alpha   90.00
_cell.angle_beta   90.00
_cell.angle_gamma   90.00
#
_symmetry.space_group_name_H-M   'P 1'
#
loop_
_entity.id
_entity.type
_entity.pdbx_description
1 polymer ?
#
loop_
_entity_poly.entity_id
_entity_poly.type
_entity_poly.pdbx_seq_one_letter_code
_entity_poly.pdbx_strand_id
1 'polypeptide(L)'
;MIVVVQTQQKLDRQSAIDYVGELCMNCVDRFQALRQQLPSWGSAIDDQVRIYVDGLGDWMIGNLVWSFETERYFGKAGPDVRKALSVDLLPRRK
;
A
#
# COMPACT_ATOMS: atom_id res chain seq x y z
N MET A 1 5.55 -7.63 -7.44
CA MET A 1 6.35 -6.44 -7.76
C MET A 1 7.81 -6.61 -7.36
N ILE A 2 8.14 -6.95 -6.11
CA ILE A 2 9.53 -7.05 -5.61
C ILE A 2 10.45 -7.85 -6.56
N VAL A 3 10.11 -9.10 -6.87
CA VAL A 3 10.95 -9.97 -7.73
C VAL A 3 11.17 -9.37 -9.11
N VAL A 4 10.14 -8.77 -9.72
CA VAL A 4 10.23 -8.13 -11.04
C VAL A 4 11.19 -6.93 -10.98
N VAL A 5 11.05 -6.08 -9.96
CA VAL A 5 11.94 -4.93 -9.74
C VAL A 5 13.37 -5.36 -9.51
N GLN A 6 13.61 -6.38 -8.68
CA GLN A 6 14.96 -6.94 -8.49
C GLN A 6 15.59 -7.36 -9.81
N THR A 7 14.85 -8.08 -10.66
CA THR A 7 15.37 -8.56 -11.95
C THR A 7 15.58 -7.43 -12.95
N GLN A 8 14.60 -6.55 -13.14
CA GLN A 8 14.64 -5.53 -14.18
C GLN A 8 15.56 -4.36 -13.83
N GLN A 9 15.57 -3.94 -12.57
CA GLN A 9 16.39 -2.82 -12.10
C GLN A 9 17.75 -3.28 -11.54
N LYS A 10 18.01 -4.59 -11.53
CA LYS A 10 19.24 -5.21 -10.98
C LYS A 10 19.51 -4.78 -9.53
N LEU A 11 18.46 -4.66 -8.74
CA LEU A 11 18.53 -4.26 -7.34
C LEU A 11 18.64 -5.48 -6.42
N ASP A 12 19.33 -5.31 -5.30
CA ASP A 12 19.24 -6.25 -4.19
C ASP A 12 17.82 -6.22 -3.58
N ARG A 13 17.58 -7.13 -2.63
CA ARG A 13 16.24 -7.31 -2.08
C ARG A 13 15.75 -6.09 -1.32
N GLN A 14 16.58 -5.48 -0.48
CA GLN A 14 16.16 -4.35 0.34
C GLN A 14 15.90 -3.16 -0.58
N SER A 15 16.84 -2.85 -1.48
CA SER A 15 16.67 -1.76 -2.46
C SER A 15 15.42 -1.93 -3.33
N ALA A 16 15.05 -3.16 -3.71
CA ALA A 16 13.81 -3.40 -4.45
C ALA A 16 12.54 -3.25 -3.59
N ILE A 17 12.60 -3.55 -2.30
CA ILE A 17 11.50 -3.27 -1.35
C ILE A 17 11.33 -1.77 -1.19
N ASP A 18 12.42 -1.03 -0.97
CA ASP A 18 12.41 0.41 -0.81
C ASP A 18 11.86 1.10 -2.06
N TYR A 19 12.34 0.70 -3.25
CA TYR A 19 11.85 1.19 -4.53
C TYR A 19 10.33 0.97 -4.71
N VAL A 20 9.83 -0.23 -4.39
CA VAL A 20 8.39 -0.50 -4.47
C VAL A 20 7.61 0.27 -3.40
N GLY A 21 8.19 0.46 -2.21
CA GLY A 21 7.64 1.31 -1.16
C GLY A 21 7.45 2.75 -1.64
N GLU A 22 8.45 3.33 -2.29
CA GLU A 22 8.36 4.65 -2.92
C GLU A 22 7.28 4.72 -4.00
N LEU A 23 7.18 3.71 -4.87
CA LEU A 23 6.10 3.64 -5.86
C LEU A 23 4.71 3.61 -5.20
N CYS A 24 4.56 2.86 -4.12
CA CYS A 24 3.31 2.82 -3.35
C CYS A 24 2.98 4.19 -2.73
N MET A 25 3.95 4.85 -2.09
CA MET A 25 3.77 6.20 -1.51
C MET A 25 3.36 7.21 -2.60
N ASN A 26 4.07 7.22 -3.73
CA ASN A 26 3.74 8.09 -4.86
C ASN A 26 2.32 7.84 -5.42
N CYS A 27 1.84 6.60 -5.38
CA CYS A 27 0.44 6.30 -5.76
C CYS A 27 -0.57 6.91 -4.78
N VAL A 28 -0.27 6.88 -3.47
CA VAL A 28 -1.13 7.51 -2.45
C VAL A 28 -1.15 9.03 -2.64
N ASP A 29 0.01 9.66 -2.83
CA ASP A 29 0.10 11.10 -3.06
C ASP A 29 -0.66 11.52 -4.32
N ARG A 30 -0.51 10.75 -5.40
CA ARG A 30 -1.25 10.97 -6.64
C ARG A 30 -2.76 10.80 -6.45
N PHE A 31 -3.19 9.81 -5.69
CA PHE A 31 -4.61 9.62 -5.38
C PHE A 31 -5.18 10.85 -4.65
N GLN A 32 -4.49 11.35 -3.62
CA GLN A 32 -4.92 12.55 -2.89
C GLN A 32 -4.97 13.79 -3.78
N ALA A 33 -3.95 13.99 -4.63
CA ALA A 33 -3.93 15.10 -5.59
C ALA A 33 -5.09 15.03 -6.58
N LEU A 34 -5.38 13.85 -7.13
CA LEU A 34 -6.47 13.66 -8.08
C LEU A 34 -7.85 13.80 -7.43
N ARG A 35 -8.01 13.35 -6.18
CA ARG A 35 -9.25 13.53 -5.40
C ARG A 35 -9.62 15.00 -5.24
N GLN A 36 -8.64 15.89 -5.10
CA GLN A 36 -8.84 17.33 -5.00
C GLN A 36 -9.15 18.00 -6.35
N GLN A 37 -8.84 17.33 -7.46
CA GLN A 37 -8.99 17.86 -8.82
C GLN A 37 -10.18 17.27 -9.57
N LEU A 38 -11.10 16.59 -8.87
CA LEU A 38 -12.28 16.02 -9.49
C LEU A 38 -13.15 17.13 -10.10
N PRO A 39 -13.58 16.97 -11.37
CA PRO A 39 -14.57 17.87 -11.95
C PRO A 39 -15.87 17.86 -11.14
N SER A 40 -16.70 18.88 -11.34
CA SER A 40 -18.10 18.84 -10.92
C SER A 40 -18.98 18.40 -12.08
N TRP A 41 -19.96 17.56 -11.78
CA TRP A 41 -21.00 17.09 -12.70
C TRP A 41 -22.41 17.43 -12.18
N GLY A 42 -22.51 18.24 -11.13
CA GLY A 42 -23.75 18.62 -10.47
C GLY A 42 -23.92 17.90 -9.13
N SER A 43 -24.59 18.55 -8.18
CA SER A 43 -24.59 18.18 -6.76
C SER A 43 -24.90 16.70 -6.48
N ALA A 44 -25.91 16.14 -7.16
CA ALA A 44 -26.30 14.74 -6.96
C ALA A 44 -25.22 13.73 -7.37
N ILE A 45 -24.45 14.03 -8.43
CA ILE A 45 -23.34 13.16 -8.88
C ILE A 45 -22.11 13.43 -8.03
N ASP A 46 -21.83 14.69 -7.73
CA ASP A 46 -20.68 15.10 -6.91
C ASP A 46 -20.72 14.43 -5.52
N ASP A 47 -21.91 14.33 -4.91
CA ASP A 47 -22.11 13.64 -3.63
C ASP A 47 -21.82 12.14 -3.73
N GLN A 48 -22.26 11.47 -4.80
CA GLN A 48 -22.02 10.04 -5.01
C GLN A 48 -20.54 9.76 -5.27
N VAL A 49 -19.90 10.56 -6.11
CA VAL A 49 -18.48 10.45 -6.43
C VAL A 49 -17.65 10.66 -5.17
N ARG A 50 -17.98 11.67 -4.35
CA ARG A 50 -17.30 11.91 -3.08
C ARG A 50 -17.37 10.69 -2.17
N ILE A 51 -18.56 10.14 -1.93
CA ILE A 51 -18.73 8.94 -1.07
C ILE A 51 -17.90 7.77 -1.60
N TYR A 52 -17.94 7.53 -2.92
CA TYR A 52 -17.18 6.45 -3.54
C TYR A 52 -15.67 6.63 -3.37
N VAL A 53 -15.15 7.83 -3.66
CA VAL A 53 -13.72 8.13 -3.57
C VAL A 53 -13.24 8.12 -2.12
N ASP A 54 -14.06 8.59 -1.18
CA ASP A 54 -13.79 8.47 0.26
C ASP A 54 -13.63 6.99 0.65
N GLY A 55 -14.55 6.13 0.19
CA GLY A 55 -14.48 4.68 0.42
C GLY A 55 -13.26 4.01 -0.21
N LEU A 56 -12.76 4.50 -1.35
CA LEU A 56 -11.48 4.02 -1.91
C LEU A 56 -10.31 4.36 -0.98
N GLY A 57 -10.32 5.54 -0.35
CA GLY A 57 -9.34 5.93 0.66
C GLY A 57 -9.39 5.02 1.89
N ASP A 58 -10.59 4.73 2.38
CA ASP A 58 -10.80 3.80 3.49
C ASP A 58 -10.30 2.39 3.15
N TRP A 59 -10.56 1.92 1.92
CA TRP A 59 -10.08 0.63 1.43
C TRP A 59 -8.54 0.54 1.43
N MET A 60 -7.84 1.62 1.02
CA MET A 60 -6.37 1.66 1.01
C MET A 60 -5.79 1.49 2.42
N ILE A 61 -6.30 2.25 3.40
CA ILE A 61 -5.85 2.16 4.79
C ILE A 61 -6.27 0.82 5.42
N GLY A 62 -7.50 0.38 5.16
CA GLY A 62 -8.02 -0.89 5.66
C GLY A 62 -7.16 -2.07 5.22
N ASN A 63 -6.70 -2.10 3.96
CA ASN A 63 -5.81 -3.15 3.47
C ASN A 63 -4.46 -3.16 4.20
N LEU A 64 -3.88 -1.98 4.46
CA LEU A 64 -2.63 -1.85 5.20
C LEU A 64 -2.78 -2.37 6.63
N VAL A 65 -3.83 -1.93 7.34
CA VAL A 65 -4.10 -2.34 8.72
C VAL A 65 -4.36 -3.85 8.81
N TRP A 66 -5.25 -4.37 7.97
CA TRP A 66 -5.61 -5.79 7.93
C TRP A 66 -4.41 -6.71 7.69
N SER A 67 -3.44 -6.26 6.89
CA SER A 67 -2.23 -7.03 6.59
C SER A 67 -1.35 -7.27 7.81
N PHE A 68 -1.43 -6.43 8.85
CA PHE A 68 -0.70 -6.61 10.12
C PHE A 68 -1.59 -7.12 11.27
N GLU A 69 -2.90 -6.87 11.23
CA GLU A 69 -3.82 -7.32 12.28
C GLU A 69 -4.19 -8.79 12.14
N THR A 70 -4.22 -9.32 10.92
CA THR A 70 -4.49 -10.73 10.70
C THR A 70 -3.24 -11.58 10.72
N GLU A 71 -3.39 -12.84 11.09
CA GLU A 71 -2.28 -13.80 11.14
C GLU A 71 -1.83 -14.31 9.76
N ARG A 72 -2.45 -13.82 8.67
CA ARG A 72 -2.23 -14.35 7.32
C ARG A 72 -0.78 -14.22 6.83
N TYR A 73 -0.14 -13.09 7.11
CA TYR A 73 1.20 -12.79 6.57
C TYR A 73 2.31 -12.91 7.61
N PHE A 74 2.05 -12.50 8.85
CA PHE A 74 3.05 -12.44 9.91
C PHE A 74 2.73 -13.34 11.10
N GLY A 75 1.69 -14.17 11.02
CA GLY A 75 1.20 -14.91 12.17
C GLY A 75 0.87 -13.97 13.33
N LYS A 76 1.22 -14.38 14.55
CA LYS A 76 1.05 -13.57 15.76
C LYS A 76 2.03 -12.38 15.87
N ALA A 77 3.03 -12.31 14.99
CA ALA A 77 4.06 -11.26 15.04
C ALA A 77 3.66 -9.97 14.30
N GLY A 78 2.48 -9.91 13.67
CA GLY A 78 2.02 -8.75 12.90
C GLY A 78 2.12 -7.40 13.63
N PRO A 79 1.67 -7.27 14.90
CA PRO A 79 1.82 -6.05 15.68
C PRO A 79 3.28 -5.63 15.90
N ASP A 80 4.16 -6.59 16.17
CA ASP A 80 5.58 -6.32 16.42
C ASP A 80 6.28 -5.88 15.13
N VAL A 81 6.00 -6.55 14.01
CA VAL A 81 6.52 -6.16 12.68
C VAL A 81 6.08 -4.74 12.33
N ARG A 82 4.80 -4.39 12.54
CA ARG A 82 4.28 -3.04 12.28
C ARG A 82 5.00 -1.99 13.14
N LYS A 83 5.28 -2.30 14.40
CA LYS A 83 5.99 -1.39 15.32
C LYS A 83 7.47 -1.25 14.98
N ALA A 84 8.13 -2.35 14.62
CA ALA A 84 9.56 -2.39 14.32
C ALA A 84 9.89 -1.90 12.91
N LEU A 85 8.89 -1.83 12.01
CA LEU A 85 9.05 -1.51 10.59
C LEU A 85 10.08 -2.42 9.89
N SER A 86 10.26 -3.63 10.40
CA SER A 86 11.18 -4.64 9.89
C SER A 86 10.65 -6.04 10.18
N VAL A 87 11.04 -7.01 9.36
CA VAL A 87 10.61 -8.40 9.49
C VAL A 87 11.78 -9.34 9.20
N ASP A 88 11.91 -10.38 10.01
CA ASP A 88 12.87 -11.45 9.76
C ASP A 88 12.39 -12.32 8.60
N LEU A 89 13.28 -12.54 7.63
CA LEU A 89 12.96 -13.38 6.50
C LEU A 89 13.05 -14.85 6.87
N LEU A 90 12.13 -15.64 6.32
CA LEU A 90 12.20 -17.10 6.44
C LEU A 90 13.54 -17.63 5.90
N PRO A 91 14.06 -18.73 6.48
CA PRO A 91 15.27 -19.36 5.99
C PRO A 91 15.18 -19.68 4.50
N ARG A 92 16.28 -19.52 3.77
CA ARG A 92 16.34 -19.95 2.37
C ARG A 92 16.14 -21.47 2.34
N ARG A 93 15.14 -21.93 1.58
CA ARG A 93 15.01 -23.37 1.29
C ARG A 93 16.29 -23.83 0.57
N LYS A 94 16.85 -24.95 1.04
CA LYS A 94 17.98 -25.62 0.41
C LYS A 94 17.59 -26.16 -0.96
#